data_AF-A0A0B8T9D4-F1
#
_entry.id   AF-A0A0B8T9D4-F1
#
_cell.length_a   1.000
_cell.length_b   1.000
_cell.length_c   1.000
_cell.angle_alpha   90.00
_cell.angle_beta   90.00
_cell.angle_gamma   90.00
#
_symmetry.space_group_name_H-M   'P 1'
#
loop_
_entity.id
_entity.type
_entity.pdbx_description
1 polymer ?
#
loop_
_entity_poly.entity_id
_entity_poly.type
_entity_poly.pdbx_seq_one_letter_code
_entity_poly.pdbx_strand_id
1 'polypeptide(L)'
;MSDEILKDISEFVGASVVSKELLKKSENLLTSLFGPSFKEFGGLLSDNVKLRRFKNQVKIFTEAEEFLKNNNIEAKSVNLKVLAPLIEFSSLEEDESLQKKWSNLTVNILRGDSSIMLQQNSITVLNKISTEDAALIDMIYDELPVKKNKRFQKQRGYSNVQKPEDYPSSTFTFSVKEIQKRYGHTIDDIDLCIANLISVGLLKWDTDVEVTAQKSSDDPDDTDIDVDINVYNDSELIITRFGEKFVELCREVE
;
A
#
# COMPACT_ATOMS: atom_id res chain seq x y z
N MET A 1 9.16 33.38 -4.77
CA MET A 1 8.16 33.96 -3.83
C MET A 1 8.66 35.28 -3.21
N SER A 2 7.79 36.21 -2.75
CA SER A 2 8.24 37.36 -1.94
C SER A 2 8.55 36.90 -0.51
N ASP A 3 9.56 37.49 0.15
CA ASP A 3 9.97 37.10 1.52
C ASP A 3 8.84 37.25 2.57
N GLU A 4 7.82 38.04 2.26
CA GLU A 4 6.63 38.28 3.08
C GLU A 4 5.71 37.05 3.12
N ILE A 5 5.44 36.40 1.98
CA ILE A 5 4.62 35.17 1.93
C ILE A 5 5.31 34.00 2.64
N LEU A 6 6.63 33.89 2.48
CA LEU A 6 7.45 32.90 3.20
C LEU A 6 7.43 33.12 4.71
N LYS A 7 7.34 34.38 5.13
CA LYS A 7 7.22 34.75 6.54
C LYS A 7 5.83 34.40 7.06
N ASP A 8 4.76 34.69 6.32
CA ASP A 8 3.39 34.37 6.71
C ASP A 8 3.17 32.86 6.83
N ILE A 9 3.63 32.06 5.86
CA ILE A 9 3.53 30.58 5.94
C ILE A 9 4.37 30.07 7.13
N SER A 10 5.56 30.63 7.36
CA SER A 10 6.43 30.23 8.47
C SER A 10 5.87 30.61 9.85
N GLU A 11 5.24 31.77 9.99
CA GLU A 11 4.57 32.20 11.23
C GLU A 11 3.30 31.38 11.47
N PHE A 12 2.58 31.03 10.40
CA PHE A 12 1.30 30.34 10.46
C PHE A 12 1.43 28.81 10.67
N VAL A 13 2.41 28.18 10.04
CA VAL A 13 2.67 26.73 10.18
C VAL A 13 3.28 26.40 11.55
N GLY A 14 3.77 27.42 12.27
CA GLY A 14 4.51 27.28 13.51
C GLY A 14 5.93 26.86 13.20
N ALA A 15 6.90 27.54 13.82
CA ALA A 15 8.33 27.32 13.63
C ALA A 15 8.83 25.89 13.97
N SER A 16 7.95 24.96 14.35
CA SER A 16 8.31 23.63 14.86
C SER A 16 8.21 22.48 13.85
N VAL A 17 7.54 22.61 12.69
CA VAL A 17 7.36 21.45 11.76
C VAL A 17 7.80 21.74 10.32
N VAL A 18 7.65 22.96 9.82
CA VAL A 18 8.04 23.30 8.44
C VAL A 18 8.88 24.57 8.44
N SER A 19 10.19 24.41 8.23
CA SER A 19 11.10 25.55 8.16
C SER A 19 10.90 26.34 6.86
N LYS A 20 11.27 27.63 6.87
CA LYS A 20 11.34 28.45 5.64
C LYS A 20 12.20 27.80 4.56
N GLU A 21 13.19 27.03 4.98
CA GLU A 21 14.06 26.27 4.09
C GLU A 21 13.33 25.09 3.43
N LEU A 22 12.50 24.37 4.19
CA LEU A 22 11.65 23.28 3.68
C LEU A 22 10.67 23.79 2.62
N LEU A 23 10.01 24.93 2.89
CA LEU A 23 9.07 25.56 1.94
C LEU A 23 9.76 26.02 0.65
N LYS A 24 11.00 26.53 0.75
CA LYS A 24 11.80 26.88 -0.44
C LYS A 24 12.21 25.62 -1.21
N LYS A 25 12.56 24.54 -0.50
CA LYS A 25 12.90 23.25 -1.12
C LYS A 25 11.71 22.64 -1.84
N SER A 26 10.48 22.87 -1.34
CA SER A 26 9.23 22.34 -1.90
C SER A 26 8.50 23.28 -2.88
N GLU A 27 9.04 24.48 -3.16
CA GLU A 27 8.35 25.53 -3.92
C GLU A 27 7.99 25.06 -5.35
N ASN A 28 8.91 24.37 -6.02
CA ASN A 28 8.71 23.92 -7.39
C ASN A 28 7.61 22.84 -7.48
N LEU A 29 7.62 21.88 -6.57
CA LEU A 29 6.64 20.81 -6.54
C LEU A 29 5.28 21.34 -6.12
N LEU A 30 5.18 22.13 -5.05
CA LEU A 30 3.92 22.74 -4.62
C LEU A 30 3.33 23.68 -5.70
N THR A 31 4.16 24.48 -6.38
CA THR A 31 3.69 25.31 -7.49
C THR A 31 3.21 24.47 -8.68
N SER A 32 3.86 23.35 -8.96
CA SER A 32 3.42 22.41 -10.00
C SER A 32 2.12 21.68 -9.63
N LEU A 33 1.92 21.37 -8.35
CA LEU A 33 0.74 20.63 -7.86
C LEU A 33 -0.49 21.53 -7.70
N PHE A 34 -0.31 22.73 -7.16
CA PHE A 34 -1.41 23.64 -6.78
C PHE A 34 -1.56 24.85 -7.70
N GLY A 35 -0.65 25.03 -8.66
CA GLY A 35 -0.68 26.14 -9.62
C GLY A 35 -0.43 27.52 -8.98
N PRO A 36 -0.69 28.61 -9.72
CA PRO A 36 -0.46 29.97 -9.23
C PRO A 36 -1.33 30.35 -8.02
N SER A 37 -2.42 29.63 -7.77
CA SER A 37 -3.31 29.79 -6.62
C SER A 37 -2.62 29.58 -5.28
N PHE A 38 -1.49 28.87 -5.22
CA PHE A 38 -0.63 28.77 -4.03
C PHE A 38 -0.27 30.14 -3.43
N LYS A 39 -0.15 31.17 -4.28
CA LYS A 39 0.22 32.54 -3.86
C LYS A 39 -0.91 33.30 -3.15
N GLU A 40 -2.16 32.84 -3.27
CA GLU A 40 -3.35 33.48 -2.68
C GLU A 40 -3.82 32.79 -1.38
N PHE A 41 -3.06 31.81 -0.87
CA PHE A 41 -3.47 30.97 0.27
C PHE A 41 -3.60 31.69 1.63
N GLY A 42 -3.09 32.92 1.77
CA GLY A 42 -3.14 33.66 3.04
C GLY A 42 -4.56 33.83 3.62
N GLY A 43 -5.59 33.95 2.77
CA GLY A 43 -6.99 34.06 3.23
C GLY A 43 -7.68 32.72 3.52
N LEU A 44 -7.22 31.63 2.88
CA LEU A 44 -7.80 30.28 2.99
C LEU A 44 -7.38 29.55 4.27
N LEU A 45 -6.30 29.98 4.88
CA LEU A 45 -5.70 29.38 6.07
C LEU A 45 -6.41 29.78 7.38
N SER A 46 -7.44 30.62 7.33
CA SER A 46 -8.29 30.95 8.50
C SER A 46 -9.04 29.75 9.12
N ASP A 47 -9.10 28.62 8.43
CA ASP A 47 -9.74 27.38 8.88
C ASP A 47 -8.69 26.36 9.35
N ASN A 48 -8.81 25.92 10.61
CA ASN A 48 -7.92 24.94 11.23
C ASN A 48 -7.84 23.62 10.45
N VAL A 49 -8.92 23.19 9.78
CA VAL A 49 -8.92 21.96 8.99
C VAL A 49 -8.09 22.13 7.72
N LYS A 50 -8.23 23.26 7.02
CA LYS A 50 -7.45 23.56 5.82
C LYS A 50 -5.97 23.68 6.13
N LEU A 51 -5.62 24.29 7.27
CA LEU A 51 -4.24 24.35 7.74
C LEU A 51 -3.67 22.95 8.00
N ARG A 52 -4.40 22.08 8.71
CA ARG A 52 -3.94 20.72 9.00
C ARG A 52 -3.67 19.93 7.72
N ARG A 53 -4.63 19.96 6.78
CA ARG A 53 -4.49 19.31 5.48
C ARG A 53 -3.27 19.80 4.71
N PHE A 54 -3.06 21.11 4.71
CA PHE A 54 -1.91 21.71 4.05
C PHE A 54 -0.58 21.28 4.69
N LYS A 55 -0.50 21.20 6.03
CA LYS A 55 0.69 20.70 6.73
C LYS A 55 1.02 19.26 6.32
N ASN A 56 0.01 18.40 6.26
CA ASN A 56 0.18 17.01 5.84
C ASN A 56 0.72 16.91 4.40
N GLN A 57 0.13 17.67 3.47
CA GLN A 57 0.59 17.75 2.09
C GLN A 57 2.05 18.20 2.01
N VAL A 58 2.41 19.30 2.69
CA VAL A 58 3.78 19.81 2.69
C VAL A 58 4.75 18.77 3.21
N LYS A 59 4.43 18.08 4.31
CA LYS A 59 5.28 17.03 4.88
C LYS A 59 5.52 15.89 3.88
N ILE A 60 4.44 15.29 3.38
CA ILE A 60 4.48 14.14 2.46
C ILE A 60 5.24 14.49 1.18
N PHE A 61 4.92 15.63 0.58
CA PHE A 61 5.48 16.03 -0.71
C PHE A 61 6.91 16.53 -0.63
N THR A 62 7.29 17.16 0.49
CA THR A 62 8.69 17.56 0.70
C THR A 62 9.58 16.34 0.86
N GLU A 63 9.14 15.34 1.63
CA GLU A 63 9.91 14.10 1.78
C GLU A 63 10.09 13.39 0.44
N ALA A 64 9.03 13.30 -0.38
CA ALA A 64 9.12 12.71 -1.71
C ALA A 64 10.10 13.49 -2.63
N GLU A 65 10.06 14.83 -2.59
CA GLU A 65 10.96 15.67 -3.38
C GLU A 65 12.42 15.56 -2.94
N GLU A 66 12.67 15.51 -1.63
CA GLU A 66 14.01 15.32 -1.08
C GLU A 66 14.59 13.97 -1.52
N PHE A 67 13.79 12.89 -1.48
CA PHE A 67 14.22 11.59 -1.99
C PHE A 67 14.61 11.66 -3.46
N LEU A 68 13.76 12.26 -4.32
CA LEU A 68 14.03 12.38 -5.75
C LEU A 68 15.31 13.18 -6.03
N LYS A 69 15.49 14.32 -5.33
CA LYS A 69 16.69 15.17 -5.47
C LYS A 69 17.96 14.46 -5.01
N ASN A 70 17.92 13.83 -3.84
CA ASN A 70 19.09 13.15 -3.26
C ASN A 70 19.56 11.98 -4.14
N ASN A 71 18.63 11.33 -4.85
CA ASN A 71 18.91 10.22 -5.75
C ASN A 71 19.06 10.64 -7.22
N ASN A 72 19.06 11.93 -7.55
CA ASN A 72 19.14 12.46 -8.92
C ASN A 72 18.08 11.86 -9.87
N ILE A 73 16.87 11.65 -9.37
CA ILE A 73 15.74 11.11 -10.14
C ILE A 73 14.91 12.27 -10.69
N GLU A 74 14.75 12.31 -12.02
CA GLU A 74 13.87 13.28 -12.68
C GLU A 74 12.39 12.87 -12.53
N ALA A 75 11.56 13.78 -12.01
CA ALA A 75 10.14 13.55 -11.85
C ALA A 75 9.40 13.60 -13.19
N LYS A 76 8.67 12.53 -13.53
CA LYS A 76 7.82 12.46 -14.71
C LYS A 76 6.47 13.13 -14.48
N SER A 77 5.83 13.55 -15.58
CA SER A 77 4.48 14.13 -15.53
C SER A 77 3.46 13.08 -15.08
N VAL A 78 2.50 13.51 -14.25
CA VAL A 78 1.48 12.65 -13.66
C VAL A 78 0.13 12.95 -14.30
N ASN A 79 -0.63 11.90 -14.64
CA ASN A 79 -1.99 12.06 -15.14
C ASN A 79 -2.89 12.72 -14.08
N LEU A 80 -3.75 13.66 -14.48
CA LEU A 80 -4.62 14.37 -13.54
C LEU A 80 -5.55 13.44 -12.73
N LYS A 81 -5.96 12.30 -13.30
CA LYS A 81 -6.76 11.26 -12.62
C LYS A 81 -6.00 10.52 -11.50
N VAL A 82 -4.68 10.66 -11.46
CA VAL A 82 -3.79 10.16 -10.39
C VAL A 82 -3.44 11.31 -9.46
N LEU A 83 -3.04 12.45 -10.04
CA LEU A 83 -2.54 13.61 -9.30
C LEU A 83 -3.58 14.20 -8.35
N ALA A 84 -4.82 14.42 -8.81
CA ALA A 84 -5.83 15.05 -7.98
C ALA A 84 -6.22 14.17 -6.77
N PRO A 85 -6.52 12.86 -6.92
CA PRO A 85 -6.75 11.98 -5.77
C PRO A 85 -5.54 11.86 -4.85
N LEU A 86 -4.31 11.82 -5.39
CA LEU A 86 -3.09 11.77 -4.59
C LEU A 86 -2.98 12.98 -3.66
N ILE A 87 -3.17 14.19 -4.20
CA ILE A 87 -3.12 15.45 -3.43
C ILE A 87 -4.26 15.50 -2.40
N GLU A 88 -5.46 15.09 -2.78
CA GLU A 88 -6.63 15.21 -1.92
C GLU A 88 -6.59 14.23 -0.74
N PHE A 89 -6.35 12.95 -1.01
CA PHE A 89 -6.41 11.91 0.02
C PHE A 89 -5.19 11.93 0.94
N SER A 90 -3.98 12.11 0.42
CA SER A 90 -2.78 12.24 1.27
C SER A 90 -2.87 13.41 2.25
N SER A 91 -3.62 14.46 1.92
CA SER A 91 -3.83 15.62 2.82
C SER A 91 -4.58 15.26 4.10
N LEU A 92 -5.36 14.18 4.10
CA LEU A 92 -6.17 13.77 5.24
C LEU A 92 -5.42 12.85 6.20
N GLU A 93 -4.22 12.36 5.81
CA GLU A 93 -3.47 11.42 6.62
C GLU A 93 -2.78 12.11 7.81
N GLU A 94 -3.05 11.65 9.03
CA GLU A 94 -2.47 12.18 10.27
C GLU A 94 -1.44 11.23 10.90
N ASP A 95 -1.47 9.93 10.57
CA ASP A 95 -0.52 8.96 11.11
C ASP A 95 0.84 9.06 10.39
N GLU A 96 1.93 9.18 11.14
CA GLU A 96 3.25 9.41 10.56
C GLU A 96 3.75 8.23 9.72
N SER A 97 3.40 6.99 10.10
CA SER A 97 3.80 5.79 9.35
C SER A 97 3.07 5.69 8.02
N LEU A 98 1.79 6.09 7.98
CA LEU A 98 1.02 6.17 6.74
C LEU A 98 1.45 7.36 5.87
N GLN A 99 1.79 8.51 6.47
CA GLN A 99 2.38 9.65 5.73
C GLN A 99 3.67 9.24 5.01
N LYS A 100 4.52 8.43 5.64
CA LYS A 100 5.72 7.86 5.00
C LYS A 100 5.37 6.98 3.80
N LYS A 101 4.33 6.14 3.92
CA LYS A 101 3.83 5.34 2.78
C LYS A 101 3.30 6.22 1.64
N TRP A 102 2.60 7.32 1.95
CA TRP A 102 2.17 8.30 0.94
C TRP A 102 3.35 8.98 0.24
N SER A 103 4.42 9.29 0.97
CA SER A 103 5.65 9.84 0.41
C SER A 103 6.31 8.85 -0.56
N ASN A 104 6.48 7.61 -0.14
CA ASN A 104 7.02 6.53 -0.98
C ASN A 104 6.17 6.27 -2.22
N LEU A 105 4.83 6.22 -2.07
CA LEU A 105 3.90 6.09 -3.18
C LEU A 105 4.05 7.24 -4.18
N THR A 106 4.22 8.47 -3.67
CA THR A 106 4.45 9.66 -4.50
C THR A 106 5.75 9.55 -5.30
N VAL A 107 6.85 9.17 -4.66
CA VAL A 107 8.14 8.93 -5.34
C VAL A 107 7.98 7.91 -6.47
N ASN A 108 7.35 6.78 -6.17
CA ASN A 108 7.18 5.70 -7.15
C ASN A 108 6.24 6.08 -8.31
N ILE A 109 5.22 6.90 -8.06
CA ILE A 109 4.38 7.48 -9.12
C ILE A 109 5.21 8.42 -10.00
N LEU A 110 6.00 9.31 -9.40
CA LEU A 110 6.80 10.31 -10.11
C LEU A 110 7.96 9.70 -10.90
N ARG A 111 8.48 8.54 -10.50
CA ARG A 111 9.39 7.74 -11.32
C ARG A 111 8.73 7.22 -12.60
N GLY A 112 7.41 7.04 -12.60
CA GLY A 112 6.60 6.57 -13.72
C GLY A 112 6.96 5.17 -14.21
N ASP A 113 7.31 4.29 -13.27
CA ASP A 113 7.61 2.87 -13.53
C ASP A 113 6.36 1.97 -13.36
N SER A 114 5.20 2.58 -13.02
CA SER A 114 3.93 1.91 -12.74
C SER A 114 2.80 2.36 -13.67
N SER A 115 1.81 1.50 -13.89
CA SER A 115 0.65 1.83 -14.73
C SER A 115 -0.33 2.75 -14.01
N ILE A 116 -1.04 3.61 -14.75
CA ILE A 116 -2.06 4.52 -14.20
C ILE A 116 -3.10 3.74 -13.35
N MET A 117 -3.54 2.57 -13.81
CA MET A 117 -4.47 1.72 -13.06
C MET A 117 -3.91 1.33 -11.69
N LEU A 118 -2.65 0.89 -11.63
CA LEU A 118 -2.01 0.49 -10.38
C LEU A 118 -1.84 1.70 -9.43
N GLN A 119 -1.47 2.86 -9.97
CA GLN A 119 -1.33 4.11 -9.20
C GLN A 119 -2.67 4.53 -8.56
N GLN A 120 -3.75 4.57 -9.35
CA GLN A 120 -5.08 4.95 -8.87
C GLN A 120 -5.61 3.99 -7.80
N ASN A 121 -5.44 2.69 -8.03
CA ASN A 121 -5.86 1.69 -7.06
C ASN A 121 -5.04 1.80 -5.77
N SER A 122 -3.72 2.03 -5.86
CA SER A 122 -2.87 2.17 -4.68
C SER A 122 -3.21 3.41 -3.84
N ILE A 123 -3.52 4.55 -4.48
CA ILE A 123 -4.02 5.76 -3.80
C ILE A 123 -5.35 5.46 -3.08
N THR A 124 -6.26 4.76 -3.75
CA THR A 124 -7.58 4.42 -3.18
C THR A 124 -7.46 3.48 -1.99
N VAL A 125 -6.55 2.50 -2.08
CA VAL A 125 -6.29 1.54 -1.00
C VAL A 125 -5.61 2.22 0.17
N LEU A 126 -4.56 3.01 -0.05
CA LEU A 126 -3.82 3.66 1.03
C LEU A 126 -4.71 4.61 1.84
N ASN A 127 -5.70 5.25 1.19
CA ASN A 127 -6.72 6.06 1.86
C ASN A 127 -7.72 5.26 2.72
N LYS A 128 -7.79 3.93 2.57
CA LYS A 128 -8.80 3.07 3.20
C LYS A 128 -8.25 2.12 4.26
N ILE A 129 -6.94 2.08 4.44
CA ILE A 129 -6.30 1.16 5.38
C ILE A 129 -5.84 1.91 6.63
N SER A 130 -5.88 1.25 7.78
CA SER A 130 -5.30 1.76 9.02
C SER A 130 -3.79 1.48 9.12
N THR A 131 -3.16 1.97 10.17
CA THR A 131 -1.78 1.65 10.52
C THR A 131 -1.58 0.15 10.75
N GLU A 132 -2.55 -0.50 11.37
CA GLU A 132 -2.56 -1.95 11.60
C GLU A 132 -2.72 -2.73 10.29
N ASP A 133 -3.64 -2.34 9.42
CA ASP A 133 -3.77 -2.96 8.10
C ASP A 133 -2.47 -2.89 7.29
N ALA A 134 -1.85 -1.71 7.28
CA ALA A 134 -0.58 -1.43 6.63
C ALA A 134 0.57 -2.29 7.19
N ALA A 135 0.67 -2.41 8.51
CA ALA A 135 1.68 -3.23 9.15
C ALA A 135 1.43 -4.73 8.93
N LEU A 136 0.17 -5.17 8.86
CA LEU A 136 -0.18 -6.57 8.62
C LEU A 136 0.20 -6.99 7.19
N ILE A 137 -0.15 -6.19 6.18
CA ILE A 137 0.21 -6.51 4.79
C ILE A 137 1.72 -6.45 4.57
N ASP A 138 2.44 -5.53 5.23
CA ASP A 138 3.90 -5.50 5.19
C ASP A 138 4.52 -6.77 5.79
N MET A 139 4.01 -7.23 6.93
CA MET A 139 4.49 -8.47 7.56
C MET A 139 4.29 -9.70 6.66
N ILE A 140 3.12 -9.81 6.02
CA ILE A 140 2.83 -10.88 5.07
C ILE A 140 3.79 -10.80 3.88
N TYR A 141 4.01 -9.60 3.34
CA TYR A 141 4.94 -9.37 2.23
C TYR A 141 6.38 -9.76 2.59
N ASP A 142 6.87 -9.38 3.78
CA ASP A 142 8.23 -9.66 4.24
C ASP A 142 8.51 -11.16 4.46
N GLU A 143 7.47 -11.95 4.67
CA GLU A 143 7.60 -13.40 4.77
C GLU A 143 7.65 -14.11 3.39
N LEU A 144 7.26 -13.44 2.30
CA LEU A 144 7.31 -14.02 0.94
C LEU A 144 8.72 -14.47 0.54
N PRO A 145 9.79 -13.64 0.63
CA PRO A 145 11.14 -14.07 0.25
C PRO A 145 11.62 -15.29 1.07
N VAL A 146 11.22 -15.36 2.35
CA VAL A 146 11.56 -16.50 3.22
C VAL A 146 10.88 -17.77 2.73
N LYS A 147 9.58 -17.72 2.41
CA LYS A 147 8.82 -18.86 1.87
C LYS A 147 9.32 -19.28 0.48
N LYS A 148 9.60 -18.31 -0.41
CA LYS A 148 10.19 -18.53 -1.74
C LYS A 148 11.53 -19.27 -1.65
N ASN A 149 12.43 -18.80 -0.79
CA ASN A 149 13.71 -19.45 -0.54
C ASN A 149 13.57 -20.85 0.06
N LYS A 150 12.68 -21.04 1.05
CA LYS A 150 12.42 -22.38 1.62
C LYS A 150 11.94 -23.37 0.55
N ARG A 151 11.05 -22.94 -0.36
CA ARG A 151 10.57 -23.79 -1.48
C ARG A 151 11.69 -24.12 -2.45
N PHE A 152 12.50 -23.13 -2.84
CA PHE A 152 13.68 -23.32 -3.69
C PHE A 152 14.65 -24.36 -3.10
N GLN A 153 15.00 -24.23 -1.81
CA GLN A 153 15.93 -25.14 -1.14
C GLN A 153 15.41 -26.58 -1.11
N LYS A 154 14.10 -26.78 -0.88
CA LYS A 154 13.47 -28.11 -0.93
C LYS A 154 13.52 -28.74 -2.33
N GLN A 155 13.61 -27.93 -3.37
CA GLN A 155 13.65 -28.38 -4.76
C GLN A 155 15.08 -28.44 -5.33
N ARG A 156 16.13 -28.09 -4.56
CA ARG A 156 17.51 -28.23 -5.03
C ARG A 156 17.81 -29.71 -5.35
N GLY A 157 18.02 -29.99 -6.64
CA GLY A 157 18.29 -31.34 -7.16
C GLY A 157 17.34 -31.81 -8.25
N TYR A 158 16.21 -31.12 -8.47
CA TYR A 158 15.33 -31.39 -9.61
C TYR A 158 15.81 -30.66 -10.87
N SER A 159 15.53 -31.22 -12.05
CA SER A 159 16.07 -30.71 -13.33
C SER A 159 15.48 -29.36 -13.79
N ASN A 160 14.45 -28.82 -13.12
CA ASN A 160 13.72 -27.60 -13.50
C ASN A 160 13.34 -26.75 -12.26
N VAL A 161 14.31 -26.37 -11.43
CA VAL A 161 14.05 -25.51 -10.26
C VAL A 161 13.93 -24.06 -10.70
N GLN A 162 12.76 -23.45 -10.47
CA GLN A 162 12.56 -22.00 -10.62
C GLN A 162 13.39 -21.26 -9.57
N LYS A 163 13.91 -20.06 -9.91
CA LYS A 163 14.58 -19.25 -8.88
C LYS A 163 13.56 -18.71 -7.89
N PRO A 164 13.95 -18.36 -6.65
CA PRO A 164 13.04 -17.81 -5.64
C PRO A 164 12.16 -16.67 -6.16
N GLU A 165 12.75 -15.74 -6.91
CA GLU A 165 12.08 -14.58 -7.51
C GLU A 165 11.02 -14.92 -8.56
N ASP A 166 11.11 -16.10 -9.19
CA ASP A 166 10.21 -16.51 -10.27
C ASP A 166 8.92 -17.15 -9.75
N TYR A 167 8.85 -17.53 -8.46
CA TYR A 167 7.64 -18.11 -7.90
C TYR A 167 6.53 -17.04 -7.78
N PRO A 168 5.34 -17.28 -8.34
CA PRO A 168 4.19 -16.44 -8.10
C PRO A 168 3.89 -16.36 -6.60
N SER A 169 3.64 -15.14 -6.09
CA SER A 169 3.33 -14.96 -4.67
C SER A 169 2.03 -15.67 -4.27
N SER A 170 1.13 -15.90 -5.23
CA SER A 170 -0.08 -16.70 -5.04
C SER A 170 0.14 -18.19 -4.77
N THR A 171 1.38 -18.68 -4.88
CA THR A 171 1.77 -20.06 -4.55
C THR A 171 2.01 -20.24 -3.04
N PHE A 172 2.04 -19.14 -2.28
CA PHE A 172 2.34 -19.18 -0.86
C PHE A 172 1.14 -18.73 -0.04
N THR A 173 0.81 -19.53 0.97
CA THR A 173 -0.25 -19.24 1.92
C THR A 173 0.32 -18.75 3.24
N PHE A 174 -0.52 -18.07 4.02
CA PHE A 174 -0.21 -17.52 5.33
C PHE A 174 -1.29 -17.91 6.32
N SER A 175 -0.90 -18.64 7.36
CA SER A 175 -1.83 -19.12 8.37
C SER A 175 -2.31 -17.97 9.25
N VAL A 176 -3.62 -17.78 9.36
CA VAL A 176 -4.23 -16.78 10.26
C VAL A 176 -3.77 -17.00 11.69
N LYS A 177 -3.69 -18.26 12.13
CA LYS A 177 -3.22 -18.62 13.47
C LYS A 177 -1.77 -18.22 13.72
N GLU A 178 -0.91 -18.28 12.71
CA GLU A 178 0.48 -17.84 12.84
C GLU A 178 0.58 -16.32 12.86
N ILE A 179 -0.21 -15.63 12.04
CA ILE A 179 -0.33 -14.17 12.03
C ILE A 179 -0.79 -13.68 13.41
N GLN A 180 -1.87 -14.23 13.95
CA GLN A 180 -2.43 -13.88 15.26
C GLN A 180 -1.39 -14.01 16.39
N LYS A 181 -0.58 -15.08 16.37
CA LYS A 181 0.49 -15.27 17.37
C LYS A 181 1.60 -14.23 17.30
N ARG A 182 1.91 -13.71 16.11
CA ARG A 182 3.01 -12.75 15.90
C ARG A 182 2.57 -11.31 16.16
N TYR A 183 1.31 -10.98 15.88
CA TYR A 183 0.83 -9.60 15.85
C TYR A 183 0.60 -8.99 17.24
N GLY A 184 0.35 -9.80 18.28
CA GLY A 184 0.22 -9.29 19.66
C GLY A 184 -1.03 -8.43 19.94
N HIS A 185 -1.87 -8.19 18.93
CA HIS A 185 -3.20 -7.58 19.07
C HIS A 185 -4.26 -8.59 19.50
N THR A 186 -5.47 -8.11 19.82
CA THR A 186 -6.59 -9.03 20.11
C THR A 186 -6.98 -9.81 18.84
N ILE A 187 -7.57 -10.99 19.01
CA ILE A 187 -8.01 -11.83 17.88
C ILE A 187 -9.01 -11.07 16.99
N ASP A 188 -9.96 -10.38 17.63
CA ASP A 188 -11.01 -9.63 16.93
C ASP A 188 -10.44 -8.49 16.07
N ASP A 189 -9.40 -7.80 16.54
CA ASP A 189 -8.75 -6.72 15.78
C ASP A 189 -8.08 -7.25 14.50
N ILE A 190 -7.46 -8.43 14.59
CA ILE A 190 -6.75 -9.04 13.46
C ILE A 190 -7.73 -9.55 12.41
N ASP A 191 -8.84 -10.14 12.82
CA ASP A 191 -9.86 -10.63 11.91
C ASP A 191 -10.53 -9.47 11.14
N LEU A 192 -10.73 -8.32 11.80
CA LEU A 192 -11.18 -7.09 11.14
C LEU A 192 -10.15 -6.55 10.14
N CYS A 193 -8.87 -6.52 10.50
CA CYS A 193 -7.80 -6.13 9.58
C CYS A 193 -7.75 -7.05 8.35
N ILE A 194 -7.82 -8.37 8.55
CA ILE A 194 -7.86 -9.35 7.47
C ILE A 194 -9.07 -9.09 6.56
N ALA A 195 -10.25 -8.91 7.15
CA ALA A 195 -11.47 -8.61 6.40
C ALA A 195 -11.34 -7.33 5.58
N ASN A 196 -10.74 -6.26 6.15
CA ASN A 196 -10.52 -5.02 5.42
C ASN A 196 -9.54 -5.23 4.26
N LEU A 197 -8.39 -5.85 4.50
CA LEU A 197 -7.36 -6.14 3.49
C LEU A 197 -7.90 -7.02 2.34
N ILE A 198 -8.81 -7.95 2.64
CA ILE A 198 -9.54 -8.71 1.61
C ILE A 198 -10.49 -7.81 0.84
N SER A 199 -11.27 -6.96 1.53
CA SER A 199 -12.26 -6.08 0.89
C SER A 199 -11.62 -5.07 -0.09
N VAL A 200 -10.38 -4.64 0.20
CA VAL A 200 -9.60 -3.75 -0.68
C VAL A 200 -8.75 -4.51 -1.70
N GLY A 201 -8.82 -5.85 -1.71
CA GLY A 201 -8.21 -6.73 -2.70
C GLY A 201 -6.71 -6.97 -2.53
N LEU A 202 -6.14 -6.66 -1.36
CA LEU A 202 -4.73 -6.92 -1.05
C LEU A 202 -4.49 -8.39 -0.67
N LEU A 203 -5.47 -9.00 0.00
CA LEU A 203 -5.49 -10.40 0.39
C LEU A 203 -6.68 -11.13 -0.22
N LYS A 204 -6.62 -12.46 -0.23
CA LYS A 204 -7.74 -13.35 -0.45
C LYS A 204 -7.58 -14.59 0.42
N TRP A 205 -8.68 -15.27 0.71
CA TRP A 205 -8.62 -16.61 1.29
C TRP A 205 -8.03 -17.60 0.28
N ASP A 206 -7.24 -18.54 0.77
CA ASP A 206 -6.98 -19.76 0.03
C ASP A 206 -8.22 -20.65 0.15
N THR A 207 -8.84 -20.95 -0.98
CA THR A 207 -10.06 -21.74 -1.02
C THR A 207 -9.67 -23.17 -1.37
N ASP A 208 -9.71 -24.04 -0.37
CA ASP A 208 -9.57 -25.47 -0.58
C ASP A 208 -10.95 -26.04 -0.92
N VAL A 209 -11.08 -26.61 -2.12
CA VAL A 209 -12.26 -27.35 -2.56
C VAL A 209 -11.91 -28.83 -2.47
N GLU A 210 -12.47 -29.51 -1.47
CA GLU A 210 -12.41 -30.96 -1.36
C GLU A 210 -13.61 -31.55 -2.11
N VAL A 211 -13.33 -32.35 -3.14
CA VAL A 211 -14.34 -33.08 -3.91
C VAL A 211 -14.25 -34.55 -3.56
N THR A 212 -15.29 -35.07 -2.91
CA THR A 212 -15.42 -36.50 -2.64
C THR A 212 -16.49 -37.09 -3.54
N ALA A 213 -16.13 -38.15 -4.27
CA ALA A 213 -17.05 -38.90 -5.12
C ALA A 213 -17.17 -40.32 -4.59
N GLN A 214 -18.39 -40.78 -4.33
CA GLN A 214 -18.68 -42.14 -3.87
C GLN A 214 -19.82 -42.74 -4.71
N LYS A 215 -19.90 -44.07 -4.78
CA LYS A 215 -21.06 -44.71 -5.38
C LYS A 215 -22.29 -44.41 -4.53
N SER A 216 -23.39 -44.05 -5.18
CA SER A 216 -24.70 -43.82 -4.55
C SER A 216 -25.23 -45.07 -3.84
N SER A 217 -24.83 -46.25 -4.30
CA SER A 217 -25.16 -47.51 -3.64
C SER A 217 -24.12 -48.62 -3.87
N ASP A 218 -24.23 -49.70 -3.09
CA ASP A 218 -23.43 -50.92 -3.24
C ASP A 218 -23.89 -51.81 -4.42
N ASP A 219 -24.96 -51.41 -5.12
CA ASP A 219 -25.47 -52.17 -6.27
C ASP A 219 -24.46 -52.12 -7.43
N PRO A 220 -24.00 -53.27 -7.95
CA PRO A 220 -23.07 -53.31 -9.07
C PRO A 220 -23.64 -52.73 -10.37
N ASP A 221 -24.96 -52.67 -10.52
CA ASP A 221 -25.64 -52.10 -11.70
C ASP A 221 -25.95 -50.59 -11.54
N ASP A 222 -25.79 -50.04 -10.33
CA ASP A 222 -25.93 -48.61 -10.08
C ASP A 222 -24.67 -47.86 -10.52
N THR A 223 -24.86 -46.98 -11.50
CA THR A 223 -23.82 -46.13 -12.09
C THR A 223 -23.83 -44.71 -11.54
N ASP A 224 -24.79 -44.39 -10.66
CA ASP A 224 -24.89 -43.07 -10.08
C ASP A 224 -23.73 -42.83 -9.09
N ILE A 225 -23.28 -41.57 -9.05
CA ILE A 225 -22.16 -41.12 -8.25
C ILE A 225 -22.63 -39.93 -7.44
N ASP A 226 -22.56 -40.06 -6.13
CA ASP A 226 -22.78 -38.95 -5.22
C ASP A 226 -21.48 -38.14 -5.11
N VAL A 227 -21.59 -36.85 -5.42
CA VAL A 227 -20.49 -35.90 -5.36
C VAL A 227 -20.76 -34.90 -4.24
N ASP A 228 -19.98 -35.02 -3.17
CA ASP A 228 -19.96 -34.06 -2.08
C ASP A 228 -18.82 -33.05 -2.31
N ILE A 229 -19.14 -31.77 -2.15
CA ILE A 229 -18.19 -30.66 -2.30
C ILE A 229 -18.11 -29.94 -0.96
N ASN A 230 -16.97 -30.08 -0.28
CA ASN A 230 -16.67 -29.33 0.93
C ASN A 230 -15.72 -28.17 0.60
N VAL A 231 -16.11 -26.96 1.00
CA VAL A 231 -15.30 -25.75 0.81
C VAL A 231 -14.90 -25.22 2.19
N TYR A 232 -13.60 -25.27 2.48
CA TYR A 232 -13.01 -24.67 3.69
C TYR A 232 -12.34 -23.35 3.30
N ASN A 233 -12.57 -22.25 4.03
CA ASN A 233 -12.19 -20.91 3.55
C ASN A 233 -11.86 -19.87 4.64
N ASP A 234 -11.18 -20.24 5.72
CA ASP A 234 -10.98 -19.32 6.86
C ASP A 234 -9.62 -19.42 7.58
N SER A 235 -8.71 -20.29 7.16
CA SER A 235 -7.47 -20.53 7.92
C SER A 235 -6.19 -20.06 7.23
N GLU A 236 -6.21 -19.96 5.90
CA GLU A 236 -5.04 -19.63 5.09
C GLU A 236 -5.33 -18.46 4.15
N LEU A 237 -4.40 -17.50 4.11
CA LEU A 237 -4.48 -16.30 3.30
C LEU A 237 -3.46 -16.35 2.16
N ILE A 238 -3.79 -15.73 1.04
CA ILE A 238 -2.88 -15.48 -0.07
C ILE A 238 -2.82 -13.98 -0.32
N ILE A 239 -1.60 -13.44 -0.43
CA ILE A 239 -1.39 -12.08 -0.96
C ILE A 239 -1.67 -12.05 -2.46
N THR A 240 -2.53 -11.11 -2.88
CA THR A 240 -2.86 -10.98 -4.30
C THR A 240 -1.69 -10.34 -5.06
N ARG A 241 -1.69 -10.47 -6.39
CA ARG A 241 -0.72 -9.75 -7.24
C ARG A 241 -0.83 -8.23 -7.05
N PHE A 242 -2.04 -7.72 -6.82
CA PHE A 242 -2.24 -6.32 -6.52
C PHE A 242 -1.69 -5.97 -5.13
N GLY A 243 -1.90 -6.83 -4.13
CA GLY A 243 -1.30 -6.71 -2.79
C GLY A 243 0.22 -6.56 -2.82
N GLU A 244 0.89 -7.45 -3.55
CA GLU A 244 2.35 -7.40 -3.73
C GLU A 244 2.80 -6.07 -4.35
N LYS A 245 2.15 -5.66 -5.46
CA LYS A 245 2.49 -4.40 -6.15
C LYS A 245 2.13 -3.15 -5.36
N PHE A 246 1.09 -3.20 -4.54
CA PHE A 246 0.74 -2.12 -3.63
C PHE A 246 1.83 -1.90 -2.58
N VAL A 247 2.31 -2.98 -1.94
CA VAL A 247 3.38 -2.89 -0.93
C VAL A 247 4.67 -2.37 -1.56
N GLU A 248 5.07 -2.89 -2.73
CA GLU A 248 6.23 -2.39 -3.47
C GLU A 248 6.16 -0.88 -3.73
N LEU A 249 4.99 -0.38 -4.16
CA LEU A 249 4.81 1.05 -4.42
C LEU A 249 4.83 1.93 -3.17
N CYS A 250 4.41 1.39 -2.01
CA CYS A 250 4.36 2.13 -0.75
C CYS A 250 5.66 2.03 0.07
N ARG A 251 6.67 1.30 -0.43
CA ARG A 251 7.98 1.18 0.21
C ARG A 251 9.00 2.13 -0.39
N GLU A 252 9.97 2.49 0.45
CA GLU A 252 11.11 3.28 0.01
C GLU A 252 11.89 2.46 -1.00
N VAL A 253 12.27 3.10 -2.10
CA VAL A 253 12.95 2.42 -3.19
C VAL A 253 14.43 2.36 -2.88
N GLU A 254 15.04 1.19 -3.06
CA GLU A 254 16.50 1.00 -3.02
C GLU A 254 17.18 1.59 -4.26
#